data_AF-A0A651HEL9-F1
#
_entry.id   AF-A0A651HEL9-F1
#
_cell.length_a   1.000
_cell.length_b   1.000
_cell.length_c   1.000
_cell.angle_alpha   90.00
_cell.angle_beta   90.00
_cell.angle_gamma   90.00
#
_symmetry.space_group_name_H-M   'P 1'
#
loop_
_entity.id
_entity.type
_entity.pdbx_description
1 polymer ?
#
loop_
_entity_poly.entity_id
_entity_poly.type
_entity_poly.pdbx_seq_one_letter_code
_entity_poly.pdbx_strand_id
1 'polypeptide(L)'
;MTDRNKLKDRARDELFSHINRCGVLEAAEEDQKVWMDETMEYLGERYPDLGESDLRDLYTLGMRFCRPAIPHGRPGSSSDEVEVEVEAKVDADASTPVEEPQGETVGAGAGDA
;
A
#
# COMPACT_ATOMS: atom_id res chain seq x y z
N MET A 1 -23.68 -1.16 -27.42
CA MET A 1 -23.05 -0.46 -26.29
C MET A 1 -23.29 -1.30 -25.07
N THR A 2 -22.24 -1.86 -24.48
CA THR A 2 -22.36 -2.67 -23.27
C THR A 2 -22.73 -1.74 -22.11
N ASP A 3 -23.79 -2.08 -21.37
CA ASP A 3 -24.18 -1.29 -20.21
C ASP A 3 -23.10 -1.37 -19.14
N ARG A 4 -22.49 -0.23 -18.79
CA ARG A 4 -21.42 -0.15 -17.79
C ARG A 4 -21.82 -0.76 -16.44
N ASN A 5 -23.07 -0.55 -16.01
CA ASN A 5 -23.58 -1.16 -14.78
C ASN A 5 -23.58 -2.69 -14.85
N LYS A 6 -24.02 -3.27 -15.98
CA LYS A 6 -23.98 -4.73 -16.16
C LYS A 6 -22.57 -5.28 -16.18
N LEU A 7 -21.59 -4.52 -16.69
CA LEU A 7 -20.18 -4.87 -16.62
C LEU A 7 -19.67 -4.85 -15.18
N LYS A 8 -19.99 -3.81 -14.42
CA LYS A 8 -19.63 -3.68 -13.00
C LYS A 8 -20.23 -4.80 -12.16
N ASP A 9 -21.48 -5.18 -12.43
CA ASP A 9 -22.14 -6.30 -11.74
C ASP A 9 -21.41 -7.63 -12.01
N ARG A 10 -21.00 -7.88 -13.26
CA ARG A 10 -20.21 -9.08 -13.61
C ARG A 10 -18.84 -9.09 -12.94
N ALA A 11 -18.13 -7.96 -12.97
CA ALA A 11 -16.83 -7.83 -12.31
C ALA A 11 -16.94 -8.01 -10.79
N ARG A 12 -18.03 -7.52 -10.18
CA ARG A 12 -18.35 -7.73 -8.77
C ARG A 12 -18.59 -9.19 -8.43
N ASP A 13 -19.41 -9.88 -9.22
CA ASP A 13 -19.69 -11.30 -9.00
C ASP A 13 -18.41 -12.15 -9.14
N GLU A 14 -17.56 -11.81 -10.12
CA GLU A 14 -16.27 -12.46 -10.32
C GLU A 14 -15.29 -12.20 -9.16
N LEU A 15 -15.23 -10.97 -8.64
CA LEU A 15 -14.43 -10.63 -7.45
C LEU A 15 -14.84 -11.51 -6.25
N PHE A 16 -16.15 -11.59 -5.96
CA PHE A 16 -16.63 -12.39 -4.83
C PHE A 16 -16.43 -13.89 -5.04
N SER A 17 -16.49 -14.37 -6.28
CA SER A 17 -16.13 -15.75 -6.59
C SER A 17 -14.66 -16.04 -6.26
N HIS A 18 -13.74 -15.12 -6.61
CA HIS A 18 -12.32 -15.26 -6.28
C HIS A 18 -12.06 -15.23 -4.78
N ILE A 19 -12.66 -14.27 -4.06
CA ILE A 19 -12.53 -14.16 -2.60
C ILE A 19 -12.93 -15.48 -1.91
N ASN A 20 -14.10 -16.03 -2.27
CA ASN A 20 -14.63 -17.25 -1.66
C ASN A 20 -13.85 -18.51 -2.04
N ARG A 21 -13.23 -18.55 -3.23
CA ARG A 21 -12.49 -19.72 -3.71
C ARG A 21 -11.06 -19.77 -3.20
N CYS A 22 -10.42 -18.62 -3.05
CA CYS A 22 -9.01 -18.51 -2.65
C CYS A 22 -8.81 -18.50 -1.13
N GLY A 23 -9.87 -18.37 -0.33
CA GLY A 23 -9.76 -18.38 1.14
C GLY A 23 -9.11 -17.13 1.73
N VAL A 24 -9.06 -16.03 0.96
CA VAL A 24 -8.42 -14.76 1.38
C VAL A 24 -8.99 -14.19 2.68
N LEU A 25 -10.20 -14.58 3.06
CA LEU A 25 -10.85 -14.21 4.32
C LEU A 25 -10.07 -14.65 5.57
N GLU A 26 -9.25 -15.70 5.47
CA GLU A 26 -8.44 -16.24 6.57
C GLU A 26 -7.02 -15.67 6.61
N ALA A 27 -6.62 -14.91 5.58
CA ALA A 27 -5.29 -14.31 5.50
C ALA A 27 -5.18 -13.05 6.37
N ALA A 28 -3.94 -12.65 6.70
CA ALA A 28 -3.67 -11.41 7.42
C ALA A 28 -4.14 -10.19 6.61
N GLU A 29 -4.46 -9.07 7.28
CA GLU A 29 -4.98 -7.86 6.60
C GLU A 29 -4.02 -7.32 5.53
N GLU A 30 -2.70 -7.45 5.75
CA GLU A 30 -1.69 -7.06 4.76
C GLU A 30 -1.74 -7.93 3.49
N ASP A 31 -1.84 -9.25 3.66
CA ASP A 31 -1.96 -10.20 2.54
C ASP A 31 -3.27 -10.00 1.78
N GLN A 32 -4.36 -9.71 2.50
CA GLN A 32 -5.66 -9.38 1.90
C GLN A 32 -5.56 -8.14 0.99
N LYS A 33 -4.81 -7.11 1.40
CA LYS A 33 -4.61 -5.90 0.60
C LYS A 33 -3.82 -6.19 -0.66
N VAL A 34 -2.69 -6.89 -0.53
CA VAL A 34 -1.84 -7.27 -1.68
C VAL A 34 -2.65 -8.08 -2.68
N TRP A 35 -3.37 -9.09 -2.19
CA TRP A 35 -4.24 -9.92 -3.03
C TRP A 35 -5.33 -9.09 -3.72
N MET A 36 -5.93 -8.13 -3.01
CA MET A 36 -6.97 -7.25 -3.57
C MET A 36 -6.40 -6.33 -4.66
N ASP A 37 -5.20 -5.78 -4.45
CA ASP A 37 -4.51 -4.93 -5.43
C ASP A 37 -4.23 -5.72 -6.72
N GLU A 38 -3.65 -6.91 -6.61
CA GLU A 38 -3.41 -7.83 -7.74
C GLU A 38 -4.73 -8.22 -8.45
N THR A 39 -5.79 -8.43 -7.68
CA THR A 39 -7.11 -8.76 -8.23
C THR A 39 -7.73 -7.59 -8.98
N MET A 40 -7.51 -6.34 -8.54
CA MET A 40 -7.99 -5.15 -9.26
C MET A 40 -7.26 -4.97 -10.59
N GLU A 41 -5.97 -5.25 -10.64
CA GLU A 41 -5.19 -5.23 -11.89
C GLU A 41 -5.77 -6.24 -12.89
N TYR A 42 -5.97 -7.49 -12.45
CA TYR A 42 -6.60 -8.53 -13.26
C TYR A 42 -8.00 -8.12 -13.77
N LEU A 43 -8.84 -7.55 -12.90
CA LEU A 43 -10.18 -7.09 -13.31
C LEU A 43 -10.11 -5.92 -14.29
N GLY A 44 -9.14 -5.02 -14.14
CA GLY A 44 -8.92 -3.91 -15.07
C GLY A 44 -8.51 -4.38 -16.47
N GLU A 45 -7.66 -5.40 -16.55
CA GLU A 45 -7.28 -6.02 -17.84
C GLU A 45 -8.45 -6.77 -18.49
N ARG A 46 -9.23 -7.50 -17.69
CA ARG A 46 -10.36 -8.30 -18.16
C ARG A 46 -11.57 -7.45 -18.58
N TYR A 47 -11.80 -6.35 -17.88
CA TYR A 47 -12.89 -5.41 -18.12
C TYR A 47 -12.35 -4.03 -18.47
N PRO A 48 -11.74 -3.84 -19.67
CA PRO A 48 -11.10 -2.57 -20.05
C PRO A 48 -12.07 -1.40 -20.21
N ASP A 49 -13.36 -1.69 -20.37
CA ASP A 49 -14.44 -0.70 -20.41
C ASP A 49 -14.85 -0.19 -19.01
N LEU A 50 -14.34 -0.81 -17.94
CA LEU A 50 -14.55 -0.36 -16.56
C LEU A 50 -13.63 0.82 -16.27
N GLY A 51 -14.19 1.91 -15.72
CA GLY A 51 -13.37 3.05 -15.33
C GLY A 51 -12.61 2.78 -14.03
N GLU A 52 -11.55 3.55 -13.81
CA GLU A 52 -10.77 3.49 -12.56
C GLU A 52 -11.64 3.72 -11.31
N SER A 53 -12.66 4.58 -11.40
CA SER A 53 -13.62 4.79 -10.33
C SER A 53 -14.42 3.52 -10.00
N ASP A 54 -14.80 2.75 -11.02
CA ASP A 54 -15.55 1.51 -10.81
C ASP A 54 -14.65 0.42 -10.19
N LEU A 55 -13.39 0.33 -10.60
CA LEU A 55 -12.41 -0.56 -9.97
C LEU A 55 -12.15 -0.17 -8.50
N ARG A 56 -12.03 1.13 -8.20
CA ARG A 56 -11.88 1.62 -6.82
C ARG A 56 -13.10 1.33 -5.94
N ASP A 57 -14.30 1.40 -6.51
CA ASP A 57 -15.52 0.98 -5.81
C ASP A 57 -15.51 -0.52 -5.52
N LEU A 58 -15.10 -1.35 -6.50
CA LEU A 58 -14.97 -2.80 -6.34
C LEU A 58 -13.94 -3.15 -5.26
N TYR A 59 -12.78 -2.50 -5.26
CA TYR A 59 -11.77 -2.63 -4.21
C TYR A 59 -12.36 -2.35 -2.83
N THR A 60 -13.05 -1.22 -2.69
CA THR A 60 -13.66 -0.81 -1.42
C THR A 60 -14.70 -1.82 -0.94
N LEU A 61 -15.51 -2.37 -1.86
CA LEU A 61 -16.46 -3.43 -1.55
C LEU A 61 -15.76 -4.72 -1.11
N GLY A 62 -14.74 -5.15 -1.85
CA GLY A 62 -13.96 -6.36 -1.56
C GLY A 62 -13.30 -6.29 -0.18
N MET A 63 -12.59 -5.19 0.12
CA MET A 63 -11.94 -5.00 1.41
C MET A 63 -12.95 -4.96 2.57
N ARG A 64 -14.13 -4.35 2.38
CA ARG A 64 -15.19 -4.39 3.39
C ARG A 64 -15.76 -5.78 3.61
N PHE A 65 -15.85 -6.57 2.55
CA PHE A 65 -16.32 -7.95 2.61
C PHE A 65 -15.35 -8.85 3.38
N CYS A 66 -14.04 -8.57 3.33
CA CYS A 66 -13.03 -9.32 4.08
C CYS A 66 -13.00 -8.99 5.58
N ARG A 67 -13.68 -7.92 6.02
CA ARG A 67 -13.74 -7.58 7.45
C ARG A 67 -14.62 -8.58 8.21
N PRO A 68 -14.20 -9.02 9.42
CA PRO A 68 -14.99 -9.92 10.22
C PRO A 68 -16.37 -9.31 10.52
N ALA A 69 -17.42 -10.12 10.39
CA ALA A 69 -18.77 -9.71 10.75
C ALA A 69 -18.80 -9.35 12.24
N ILE A 70 -19.38 -8.18 12.59
CA ILE A 70 -19.53 -7.76 13.99
C ILE A 70 -20.30 -8.87 14.73
N PRO A 71 -19.71 -9.52 15.76
CA PRO A 71 -20.41 -10.56 16.49
C PRO A 71 -21.55 -9.93 17.30
N HIS A 72 -22.77 -9.99 16.77
CA HIS A 72 -23.97 -9.68 17.52
C HIS A 72 -24.32 -10.86 18.44
N GLY A 73 -23.55 -11.02 19.53
CA GLY A 73 -23.88 -11.96 20.60
C GLY A 73 -22.70 -12.78 21.10
N ARG A 74 -22.35 -12.53 22.37
CA ARG A 74 -21.37 -13.22 23.25
C ARG A 74 -19.89 -13.07 22.83
N PRO A 75 -19.04 -12.45 23.68
CA PRO A 75 -17.62 -12.37 23.42
C PRO A 75 -17.00 -13.76 23.62
N GLY A 76 -16.39 -14.29 22.58
CA GLY A 76 -15.71 -15.58 22.61
C GLY A 76 -14.92 -15.78 21.33
N SER A 77 -13.61 -15.52 21.40
CA SER A 77 -12.59 -15.87 20.41
C SER A 77 -12.67 -15.20 19.03
N SER A 78 -12.00 -14.06 18.92
CA SER A 78 -11.19 -13.78 17.73
C SER A 78 -9.81 -13.40 18.24
N SER A 79 -8.88 -14.35 18.16
CA SER A 79 -7.47 -14.13 18.45
C SER A 79 -6.91 -13.14 17.45
N ASP A 80 -6.41 -12.02 17.93
CA ASP A 80 -5.27 -11.31 17.32
C ASP A 80 -4.62 -10.48 18.43
N GLU A 81 -3.82 -11.17 19.25
CA GLU A 81 -2.83 -10.53 20.13
C GLU A 81 -1.49 -10.73 19.44
N VAL A 82 -1.14 -9.82 18.53
CA VAL A 82 0.25 -9.65 18.08
C VAL A 82 0.83 -8.42 18.77
N GLU A 83 1.49 -8.68 19.90
CA GLU A 83 2.47 -7.76 20.47
C GLU A 83 3.63 -7.63 19.47
N VAL A 84 3.70 -6.49 18.79
CA VAL A 84 4.85 -6.13 17.97
C VAL A 84 5.81 -5.32 18.84
N GLU A 85 6.72 -6.02 19.53
CA GLU A 85 7.92 -5.43 20.11
C GLU A 85 8.91 -5.17 18.95
N VAL A 86 8.92 -3.94 18.43
CA VAL A 86 9.95 -3.46 17.51
C VAL A 86 11.06 -2.77 18.29
N GLU A 87 12.01 -3.55 18.80
CA GLU A 87 13.35 -3.04 19.10
C GLU A 87 14.19 -3.03 17.80
N ALA A 88 14.06 -1.95 17.03
CA ALA A 88 14.99 -1.61 15.96
C ALA A 88 15.84 -0.42 16.41
N LYS A 89 16.93 -0.70 17.14
CA LYS A 89 18.01 0.26 17.33
C LYS A 89 18.81 0.32 16.04
N VAL A 90 18.62 1.38 15.26
CA VAL A 90 19.47 1.69 14.11
C VAL A 90 20.55 2.69 14.53
N ASP A 91 21.79 2.26 14.41
CA ASP A 91 22.99 3.07 14.38
C ASP A 91 22.93 4.12 13.26
N ALA A 92 23.51 5.31 13.49
CA ALA A 92 24.36 6.03 12.52
C ALA A 92 24.63 7.46 13.02
N ASP A 93 25.75 7.62 13.71
CA ASP A 93 26.44 8.88 13.90
C ASP A 93 26.75 9.51 12.53
N ALA A 94 26.14 10.67 12.27
CA ALA A 94 26.31 11.44 11.06
C ALA A 94 27.32 12.56 11.29
N SER A 95 28.47 12.48 10.62
CA SER A 95 28.96 13.51 9.66
C SER A 95 30.46 13.40 9.43
N THR A 96 30.82 13.00 8.22
CA THR A 96 32.13 13.29 7.60
C THR A 96 31.95 14.43 6.56
N PRO A 97 33.02 14.99 5.98
CA PRO A 97 33.65 16.26 6.32
C PRO A 97 33.37 17.36 5.27
N VAL A 98 33.44 18.64 5.66
CA VAL A 98 33.59 19.74 4.70
C VAL A 98 34.84 20.54 5.04
N GLU A 99 35.87 20.29 4.26
CA GLU A 99 37.06 21.12 4.08
C GLU A 99 36.76 22.12 2.97
N GLU A 100 36.97 23.42 3.20
CA GLU A 100 37.39 24.43 2.20
C GLU A 100 37.58 25.83 2.84
N PRO A 101 38.30 26.78 2.21
CA PRO A 101 39.67 27.13 2.57
C PRO A 101 39.79 28.53 3.23
N GLN A 102 40.75 28.69 4.14
CA GLN A 102 41.04 30.02 4.70
C GLN A 102 41.85 30.86 3.73
N GLY A 103 41.26 32.00 3.39
CA GLY A 103 41.77 33.00 2.48
C GLY A 103 43.13 33.55 2.89
N GLU A 104 44.00 33.53 1.88
CA GLU A 104 45.24 34.26 1.78
C GLU A 104 45.03 35.76 2.06
N THR A 105 45.80 36.28 3.02
CA THR A 105 45.83 37.70 3.38
C THR A 105 47.05 38.36 2.74
N VAL A 106 46.76 39.27 1.82
CA VAL A 106 47.45 40.54 1.53
C VAL A 106 48.95 40.56 1.20
N GLY A 107 49.25 40.97 -0.04
CA GLY A 107 50.08 42.16 -0.25
C GLY A 107 51.54 41.95 -0.67
N ALA A 108 51.76 41.46 -1.89
CA ALA A 108 53.02 41.67 -2.60
C ALA A 108 52.90 42.93 -3.48
N GLY A 109 53.47 44.05 -3.01
CA GLY A 109 53.83 45.19 -3.84
C GLY A 109 55.31 45.06 -4.23
N ALA A 110 55.57 44.75 -5.50
CA ALA A 110 56.90 44.77 -6.11
C ALA A 110 56.99 45.93 -7.11
N GLY A 111 58.13 46.61 -7.17
CA GLY A 111 58.50 47.59 -8.20
C GLY A 111 59.23 48.80 -7.59
N ASP A 112 60.56 48.83 -7.56
CA ASP A 112 61.50 49.20 -8.66
C ASP A 112 61.77 50.72 -8.71
N ALA A 113 62.90 51.13 -8.12
CA ALA A 113 63.76 52.26 -8.48
C ALA A 113 64.90 52.43 -7.44
#